data_AF-A0A2T1EG89-F1
#
_entry.id   AF-A0A2T1EG89-F1
#
_cell.length_a   1.000
_cell.length_b   1.000
_cell.length_c   1.000
_cell.angle_alpha   90.00
_cell.angle_beta   90.00
_cell.angle_gamma   90.00
#
_symmetry.space_group_name_H-M   'P 1'
#
loop_
_entity.id
_entity.type
_entity.pdbx_description
1 polymer ?
#
loop_
_entity_poly.entity_id
_entity_poly.type
_entity_poly.pdbx_seq_one_letter_code
_entity_poly.pdbx_strand_id
1 'polypeptide(L)'
;MLLGPEGAAGATSPTSNNDDTNRAASFTTPDTPENTDTTDPAAIAFVNSVQNNGATPANISIIPTTPADLGLADLPTGTFVTITATGVNGSRLYYWDGSIFRYDTDQNVGTINTVVDPINLAAEVLTIPNVAANGGTSAYNVSIDLPLGTRLSTDLVSFEPGDPEYGYPVPVTAFVDTNSNGVIDTGEAFNTSIDRVYVGVLRLLKESRLVPGFGLAFPGGQELFSSITPRTPAPGNRVEYQITYTNISSVPATGSGSLGLNANNILITENGTVLPNNWGRDNDASGTPGFGQIDTLNVAATAIESGGAIPSYFNGTVGTARVIPPMLRLIR
;
A
#
# COMPACT_ATOMS: atom_id res chain seq x y z
N MET A 1 -20.37 19.03 9.68
CA MET A 1 -19.55 19.00 8.46
C MET A 1 -19.40 17.56 8.03
N LEU A 2 -19.28 17.29 6.74
CA LEU A 2 -18.90 15.95 6.26
C LEU A 2 -17.71 16.08 5.30
N LEU A 3 -16.82 15.11 5.35
CA LEU A 3 -15.70 14.92 4.44
C LEU A 3 -15.85 13.60 3.69
N GLY A 4 -15.11 13.41 2.61
CA GLY A 4 -15.05 12.12 1.93
C GLY A 4 -14.56 12.26 0.50
N PRO A 5 -14.67 11.20 -0.30
CA PRO A 5 -14.27 11.22 -1.70
C PRO A 5 -15.02 12.28 -2.53
N GLU A 6 -14.52 12.57 -3.73
CA GLU A 6 -15.15 13.51 -4.66
C GLU A 6 -16.64 13.20 -4.88
N GLY A 7 -17.48 14.22 -4.71
CA GLY A 7 -18.92 14.13 -4.96
C GLY A 7 -19.72 13.39 -3.90
N ALA A 8 -19.07 12.90 -2.84
CA ALA A 8 -19.75 12.13 -1.82
C ALA A 8 -19.07 12.20 -0.45
N ALA A 9 -19.06 13.42 0.09
CA ALA A 9 -18.79 13.66 1.50
C ALA A 9 -19.81 12.88 2.36
N GLY A 10 -19.31 12.07 3.28
CA GLY A 10 -20.12 11.14 4.06
C GLY A 10 -19.43 10.54 5.27
N ALA A 11 -18.17 10.90 5.52
CA ALA A 11 -17.40 10.45 6.67
C ALA A 11 -18.15 10.83 7.96
N THR A 12 -18.32 9.86 8.86
CA THR A 12 -19.19 9.95 10.04
C THR A 12 -18.44 10.07 11.35
N SER A 13 -17.16 9.68 11.39
CA SER A 13 -16.21 9.76 12.51
C SER A 13 -14.97 8.90 12.19
N PRO A 14 -13.75 9.25 12.64
CA PRO A 14 -12.52 8.47 12.44
C PRO A 14 -12.49 7.18 13.28
N THR A 15 -13.53 6.35 13.21
CA THR A 15 -13.70 5.13 14.00
C THR A 15 -13.93 3.89 13.13
N SER A 16 -14.03 4.05 11.81
CA SER A 16 -14.25 2.94 10.90
C SER A 16 -13.87 3.25 9.45
N ASN A 17 -13.68 2.17 8.69
CA ASN A 17 -13.33 2.19 7.28
C ASN A 17 -14.34 2.84 6.31
N ASN A 18 -15.51 3.28 6.78
CA ASN A 18 -16.47 4.01 5.94
C ASN A 18 -16.06 5.47 5.68
N ASP A 19 -15.01 5.94 6.37
CA ASP A 19 -14.49 7.30 6.29
C ASP A 19 -13.21 7.40 5.43
N ASP A 20 -12.84 6.31 4.77
CA ASP A 20 -11.59 6.18 4.01
C ASP A 20 -11.77 6.44 2.52
N THR A 21 -10.80 7.16 1.93
CA THR A 21 -10.50 7.14 0.49
C THR A 21 -9.18 6.38 0.28
N ASN A 22 -9.19 5.28 -0.47
CA ASN A 22 -7.98 4.49 -0.75
C ASN A 22 -7.41 4.76 -2.16
N ARG A 23 -6.08 4.92 -2.27
CA ARG A 23 -5.33 4.90 -3.55
C ARG A 23 -4.01 4.15 -3.43
N ALA A 24 -3.56 3.57 -4.53
CA ALA A 24 -2.25 2.92 -4.62
C ALA A 24 -1.23 3.83 -5.31
N ALA A 25 0.02 3.76 -4.85
CA ALA A 25 1.16 4.27 -5.60
C ALA A 25 1.29 3.53 -6.94
N SER A 26 1.70 4.27 -7.98
CA SER A 26 2.06 3.67 -9.28
C SER A 26 3.51 3.21 -9.24
N PHE A 27 3.78 1.99 -9.66
CA PHE A 27 5.14 1.45 -9.78
C PHE A 27 5.57 1.47 -11.24
N THR A 28 6.73 2.04 -11.52
CA THR A 28 7.27 2.14 -12.89
C THR A 28 8.12 0.92 -13.29
N THR A 29 8.53 0.08 -12.32
CA THR A 29 9.36 -1.10 -12.57
C THR A 29 8.83 -2.35 -11.86
N PRO A 30 8.43 -3.40 -12.59
CA PRO A 30 8.09 -4.70 -12.02
C PRO A 30 9.37 -5.52 -11.79
N ASP A 31 10.13 -5.19 -10.75
CA ASP A 31 11.16 -6.09 -10.18
C ASP A 31 11.80 -5.39 -8.97
N THR A 32 11.35 -5.72 -7.76
CA THR A 32 12.10 -5.45 -6.53
C THR A 32 12.26 -6.80 -5.81
N PRO A 33 13.50 -7.29 -5.60
CA PRO A 33 13.76 -8.60 -4.98
C PRO A 33 13.44 -8.63 -3.48
N GLU A 34 12.83 -9.74 -3.03
CA GLU A 34 12.32 -9.98 -1.68
C GLU A 34 13.15 -9.45 -0.49
N ASN A 35 12.40 -8.89 0.49
CA ASN A 35 12.63 -8.84 1.94
C ASN A 35 13.36 -7.64 2.56
N THR A 36 13.80 -6.67 1.76
CA THR A 36 14.19 -5.33 2.24
C THR A 36 13.53 -4.20 1.46
N ASP A 37 12.37 -4.49 0.84
CA ASP A 37 11.80 -3.67 -0.23
C ASP A 37 11.26 -2.35 0.30
N THR A 38 12.14 -1.38 0.24
CA THR A 38 11.79 0.01 0.24
C THR A 38 11.62 0.47 -1.20
N THR A 39 10.67 1.36 -1.45
CA THR A 39 10.46 1.98 -2.74
C THR A 39 10.40 3.50 -2.60
N ASP A 40 10.42 4.16 -3.74
CA ASP A 40 10.31 5.60 -3.87
C ASP A 40 9.09 5.90 -4.74
N PRO A 41 7.88 5.84 -4.16
CA PRO A 41 6.66 6.07 -4.92
C PRO A 41 6.55 7.55 -5.28
N ALA A 42 6.17 7.84 -6.52
CA ALA A 42 5.75 9.19 -6.88
C ALA A 42 4.56 9.63 -6.02
N ALA A 43 4.46 10.95 -5.75
CA ALA A 43 3.38 11.52 -4.94
C ALA A 43 1.99 11.06 -5.39
N ILE A 44 1.15 10.70 -4.42
CA ILE A 44 -0.17 10.13 -4.63
C ILE A 44 -1.22 11.21 -4.37
N ALA A 45 -2.00 11.55 -5.40
CA ALA A 45 -3.06 12.54 -5.31
C ALA A 45 -4.42 11.89 -5.03
N PHE A 46 -5.21 12.51 -4.16
CA PHE A 46 -6.60 12.22 -3.82
C PHE A 46 -7.47 13.41 -4.23
N VAL A 47 -8.70 13.12 -4.64
CA VAL A 47 -9.73 14.15 -4.92
C VAL A 47 -10.86 13.90 -3.95
N ASN A 48 -11.09 14.88 -3.08
CA ASN A 48 -12.01 14.80 -1.98
C ASN A 48 -13.05 15.91 -2.08
N SER A 49 -14.12 15.78 -1.30
CA SER A 49 -15.13 16.80 -1.15
C SER A 49 -15.43 17.09 0.31
N VAL A 50 -15.79 18.35 0.57
CA VAL A 50 -16.35 18.79 1.84
C VAL A 50 -17.80 19.20 1.63
N GLN A 51 -18.65 18.91 2.62
CA GLN A 51 -20.07 19.27 2.60
C GLN A 51 -20.48 20.03 3.86
N ASN A 52 -21.10 21.20 3.64
CA ASN A 52 -21.69 22.02 4.69
C ASN A 52 -23.17 21.67 4.89
N ASN A 53 -23.45 20.85 5.91
CA ASN A 53 -24.81 20.54 6.34
C ASN A 53 -25.39 21.55 7.34
N GLY A 54 -24.67 22.65 7.61
CA GLY A 54 -25.17 23.75 8.43
C GLY A 54 -26.24 24.57 7.73
N ALA A 55 -27.01 25.33 8.51
CA ALA A 55 -28.09 26.17 8.01
C ALA A 55 -27.62 27.45 7.30
N THR A 56 -26.33 27.80 7.43
CA THR A 56 -25.73 29.02 6.85
C THR A 56 -24.48 28.66 6.04
N PRO A 57 -24.15 29.44 4.98
CA PRO A 57 -22.85 29.32 4.33
C PRO A 57 -21.72 29.47 5.34
N ALA A 58 -20.63 28.75 5.13
CA ALA A 58 -19.51 28.73 6.07
C ALA A 58 -18.16 28.75 5.33
N ASN A 59 -17.17 29.36 5.95
CA ASN A 59 -15.78 29.16 5.57
C ASN A 59 -15.31 27.86 6.21
N ILE A 60 -14.69 26.98 5.43
CA ILE A 60 -14.26 25.68 5.92
C ILE A 60 -12.75 25.57 5.79
N SER A 61 -12.12 25.40 6.94
CA SER A 61 -10.70 25.20 7.10
C SER A 61 -10.36 23.71 7.03
N ILE A 62 -9.26 23.36 6.35
CA ILE A 62 -8.83 21.98 6.10
C ILE A 62 -7.35 21.84 6.48
N ILE A 63 -7.04 20.85 7.32
CA ILE A 63 -5.68 20.51 7.76
C ILE A 63 -5.49 19.00 7.79
N PRO A 64 -4.28 18.47 7.58
CA PRO A 64 -3.95 17.12 8.02
C PRO A 64 -3.87 17.10 9.55
N THR A 65 -4.31 16.02 10.17
CA THR A 65 -4.29 15.85 11.63
C THR A 65 -3.48 14.64 12.04
N THR A 66 -2.87 14.71 13.21
CA THR A 66 -2.13 13.59 13.79
C THR A 66 -3.01 12.34 13.75
N PRO A 67 -2.50 11.23 13.22
CA PRO A 67 -3.22 9.99 13.30
C PRO A 67 -3.50 9.60 14.77
N ALA A 68 -4.76 9.29 15.12
CA ALA A 68 -5.17 8.87 16.48
C ALA A 68 -5.28 7.33 16.59
N ASP A 69 -4.47 6.64 17.43
CA ASP A 69 -4.35 5.18 17.74
C ASP A 69 -4.90 4.03 16.81
N LEU A 70 -5.33 4.28 15.58
CA LEU A 70 -5.87 3.33 14.58
C LEU A 70 -4.78 2.59 13.76
N GLY A 71 -3.83 1.91 14.41
CA GLY A 71 -2.75 1.19 13.71
C GLY A 71 -1.59 2.08 13.22
N LEU A 72 -1.32 3.18 13.92
CA LEU A 72 -0.71 4.40 13.38
C LEU A 72 0.79 4.59 13.60
N ALA A 73 1.53 3.50 13.72
CA ALA A 73 2.98 3.58 13.64
C ALA A 73 3.49 3.68 12.17
N ASP A 74 2.59 3.69 11.19
CA ASP A 74 2.96 3.40 9.81
C ASP A 74 3.26 4.62 8.96
N LEU A 75 2.66 5.80 9.20
CA LEU A 75 2.98 6.98 8.37
C LEU A 75 4.46 7.37 8.58
N PRO A 76 5.33 7.24 7.56
CA PRO A 76 6.76 7.41 7.75
C PRO A 76 7.10 8.87 8.06
N THR A 77 7.88 9.12 9.12
CA THR A 77 8.48 10.45 9.36
C THR A 77 9.19 10.93 8.09
N GLY A 78 8.92 12.16 7.67
CA GLY A 78 9.40 12.64 6.38
C GLY A 78 8.30 12.84 5.33
N THR A 79 7.08 12.35 5.58
CA THR A 79 5.97 12.53 4.65
C THR A 79 5.58 14.00 4.50
N PHE A 80 5.37 14.41 3.25
CA PHE A 80 4.77 15.70 2.92
C PHE A 80 3.32 15.54 2.47
N VAL A 81 2.46 16.46 2.88
CA VAL A 81 1.05 16.51 2.50
C VAL A 81 0.75 17.89 1.93
N THR A 82 0.35 17.96 0.66
CA THR A 82 -0.06 19.20 0.00
C THR A 82 -1.57 19.21 -0.17
N ILE A 83 -2.25 20.21 0.39
CA ILE A 83 -3.69 20.40 0.21
C ILE A 83 -3.93 21.59 -0.73
N THR A 84 -4.84 21.42 -1.69
CA THR A 84 -5.27 22.46 -2.63
C THR A 84 -6.78 22.45 -2.81
N ALA A 85 -7.40 23.58 -3.15
CA ALA A 85 -8.82 23.63 -3.44
C ALA A 85 -9.13 24.53 -4.63
N THR A 86 -10.13 24.16 -5.43
CA THR A 86 -10.57 24.96 -6.57
C THR A 86 -11.13 26.29 -6.08
N GLY A 87 -10.70 27.40 -6.69
CA GLY A 87 -11.15 28.74 -6.31
C GLY A 87 -10.50 29.32 -5.05
N VAL A 88 -9.55 28.59 -4.45
CA VAL A 88 -8.66 29.10 -3.39
C VAL A 88 -7.30 29.40 -4.00
N ASN A 89 -6.74 30.58 -3.69
CA ASN A 89 -5.40 30.94 -4.16
C ASN A 89 -4.33 30.23 -3.31
N GLY A 90 -3.56 29.35 -3.96
CA GLY A 90 -2.41 28.68 -3.38
C GLY A 90 -2.70 27.30 -2.80
N SER A 91 -1.62 26.61 -2.44
CA SER A 91 -1.62 25.35 -1.71
C SER A 91 -1.25 25.57 -0.24
N ARG A 92 -1.42 24.52 0.58
CA ARG A 92 -0.77 24.41 1.87
C ARG A 92 0.01 23.11 1.94
N LEU A 93 1.31 23.22 2.15
CA LEU A 93 2.22 22.11 2.39
C LEU A 93 2.41 21.88 3.89
N TYR A 94 2.35 20.61 4.29
CA TYR A 94 2.54 20.14 5.65
C TYR A 94 3.57 19.02 5.70
N TYR A 95 4.31 18.95 6.80
CA TYR A 95 5.34 17.96 7.06
C TYR A 95 4.99 17.09 8.27
N TRP A 96 5.11 15.78 8.14
CA TRP A 96 4.95 14.83 9.25
C TRP A 96 6.29 14.56 9.94
N ASP A 97 6.43 15.01 11.19
CA ASP A 97 7.65 14.83 12.00
C ASP A 97 7.71 13.49 12.76
N GLY A 98 6.69 12.64 12.61
CA GLY A 98 6.52 11.41 13.39
C GLY A 98 5.65 11.57 14.65
N SER A 99 5.18 12.78 14.96
CA SER A 99 4.33 13.06 16.11
C SER A 99 3.18 14.01 15.79
N ILE A 100 3.46 15.08 15.04
CA ILE A 100 2.47 16.07 14.60
C ILE A 100 2.71 16.47 13.15
N PHE A 101 1.64 16.89 12.48
CA PHE A 101 1.79 17.66 11.25
C PHE A 101 2.20 19.08 11.58
N ARG A 102 3.19 19.58 10.83
CA ARG A 102 3.70 20.94 10.92
C ARG A 102 3.47 21.66 9.63
N TYR A 103 3.25 22.96 9.70
CA TYR A 103 3.19 23.79 8.51
C TYR A 103 4.59 23.97 7.92
N ASP A 104 4.73 23.74 6.62
CA ASP A 104 5.98 23.99 5.93
C ASP A 104 6.01 25.43 5.39
N THR A 105 6.84 26.26 6.01
CA THR A 105 6.88 27.70 5.70
C THR A 105 7.49 28.00 4.33
N ASP A 106 8.32 27.12 3.77
CA ASP A 106 8.92 27.33 2.46
C ASP A 106 8.05 26.82 1.29
N GLN A 107 7.01 26.03 1.60
CA GLN A 107 6.07 25.44 0.65
C GLN A 107 6.76 24.62 -0.46
N ASN A 108 7.90 24.01 -0.17
CA ASN A 108 8.67 23.23 -1.13
C ASN A 108 8.88 21.79 -0.67
N VAL A 109 8.36 20.85 -1.46
CA VAL A 109 8.49 19.42 -1.19
C VAL A 109 9.96 18.99 -1.19
N GLY A 110 10.37 18.25 -0.16
CA GLY A 110 11.71 17.69 -0.06
C GLY A 110 12.77 18.60 0.58
N THR A 111 12.42 19.85 0.93
CA THR A 111 13.28 20.70 1.77
C THR A 111 12.62 20.92 3.13
N ILE A 112 13.15 20.29 4.18
CA ILE A 112 12.74 20.65 5.54
C ILE A 112 13.53 21.90 5.91
N ASN A 113 12.91 23.07 5.83
CA ASN A 113 13.51 24.25 6.42
C ASN A 113 13.57 24.08 7.95
N THR A 114 14.57 24.66 8.61
CA THR A 114 14.78 24.56 10.07
C THR A 114 13.66 25.16 10.92
N VAL A 115 12.61 25.73 10.29
CA VAL A 115 11.44 26.31 10.93
C VAL A 115 10.20 25.57 10.42
N VAL A 116 9.89 24.47 11.11
CA VAL A 116 8.62 23.75 11.00
C VAL A 116 7.81 24.05 12.25
N ASP A 117 6.75 24.83 12.10
CA ASP A 117 5.93 25.30 13.21
C ASP A 117 4.66 24.43 13.37
N PRO A 118 4.17 24.23 14.60
CA PRO A 118 2.85 23.67 14.81
C PRO A 118 1.81 24.53 14.08
N ILE A 119 0.82 23.88 13.45
CA ILE A 119 -0.28 24.60 12.78
C ILE A 119 -1.08 25.36 13.84
N ASN A 120 -0.96 26.69 13.87
CA ASN A 120 -1.59 27.54 14.90
C ASN A 120 -1.96 28.95 14.41
N LEU A 121 -1.84 29.22 13.10
CA LEU A 121 -2.28 30.46 12.48
C LEU A 121 -3.24 30.20 11.33
N ALA A 122 -4.20 31.11 11.13
CA ALA A 122 -5.13 31.05 10.00
C ALA A 122 -4.45 31.01 8.62
N ALA A 123 -3.28 31.64 8.48
CA ALA A 123 -2.54 31.64 7.23
C ALA A 123 -2.00 30.25 6.85
N GLU A 124 -1.84 29.35 7.83
CA GLU A 124 -1.24 28.01 7.68
C GLU A 124 -2.28 26.96 7.30
N VAL A 125 -3.56 27.33 7.34
CA VAL A 125 -4.68 26.46 7.04
C VAL A 125 -5.23 26.76 5.65
N LEU A 126 -5.69 25.72 4.94
CA LEU A 126 -6.40 25.91 3.69
C LEU A 126 -7.88 26.20 3.98
N THR A 127 -8.35 27.41 3.71
CA THR A 127 -9.76 27.78 3.91
C THR A 127 -10.50 27.90 2.58
N ILE A 128 -11.55 27.11 2.42
CA ILE A 128 -12.51 27.22 1.31
C ILE A 128 -13.62 28.20 1.72
N PRO A 129 -13.74 29.36 1.06
CA PRO A 129 -14.69 30.38 1.47
C PRO A 129 -16.12 30.03 1.03
N ASN A 130 -17.09 30.42 1.86
CA ASN A 130 -18.52 30.47 1.51
C ASN A 130 -19.11 29.16 0.93
N VAL A 131 -18.75 28.00 1.48
CA VAL A 131 -19.39 26.74 1.09
C VAL A 131 -20.87 26.79 1.48
N ALA A 132 -21.74 26.66 0.49
CA ALA A 132 -23.17 26.91 0.63
C ALA A 132 -23.83 26.04 1.71
N ALA A 133 -24.83 26.59 2.39
CA ALA A 133 -25.61 25.90 3.41
C ALA A 133 -26.39 24.69 2.87
N ASN A 134 -26.97 23.90 3.78
CA ASN A 134 -27.96 22.86 3.49
C ASN A 134 -27.47 21.80 2.48
N GLY A 135 -26.21 21.38 2.64
CA GLY A 135 -25.60 20.32 1.84
C GLY A 135 -24.76 20.81 0.67
N GLY A 136 -24.41 22.10 0.62
CA GLY A 136 -23.47 22.62 -0.38
C GLY A 136 -22.10 21.95 -0.27
N THR A 137 -21.49 21.65 -1.42
CA THR A 137 -20.22 20.93 -1.51
C THR A 137 -19.11 21.75 -2.17
N SER A 138 -17.87 21.41 -1.88
CA SER A 138 -16.69 21.93 -2.59
C SER A 138 -15.60 20.86 -2.66
N ALA A 139 -14.88 20.82 -3.77
CA ALA A 139 -13.82 19.84 -3.98
C ALA A 139 -12.45 20.39 -3.55
N TYR A 140 -11.60 19.50 -3.06
CA TYR A 140 -10.21 19.78 -2.71
C TYR A 140 -9.35 18.56 -3.06
N ASN A 141 -8.05 18.78 -3.28
CA ASN A 141 -7.10 17.71 -3.54
C ASN A 141 -6.10 17.61 -2.39
N VAL A 142 -5.68 16.38 -2.13
CA VAL A 142 -4.62 16.05 -1.18
C VAL A 142 -3.56 15.28 -1.95
N SER A 143 -2.32 15.77 -1.95
CA SER A 143 -1.18 15.07 -2.53
C SER A 143 -0.26 14.62 -1.41
N ILE A 144 0.01 13.32 -1.34
CA ILE A 144 0.83 12.70 -0.30
C ILE A 144 2.14 12.25 -0.94
N ASP A 145 3.24 12.77 -0.44
CA ASP A 145 4.60 12.40 -0.85
C ASP A 145 5.28 11.66 0.30
N LEU A 146 5.56 10.37 0.09
CA LEU A 146 6.16 9.50 1.08
C LEU A 146 7.69 9.59 0.96
N PRO A 147 8.45 9.54 2.06
CA PRO A 147 9.89 9.71 1.99
C PRO A 147 10.56 8.61 1.17
N LEU A 148 11.74 8.93 0.64
CA LEU A 148 12.59 7.95 -0.04
C LEU A 148 12.81 6.73 0.83
N GLY A 149 12.73 5.55 0.22
CA GLY A 149 12.93 4.31 0.95
C GLY A 149 11.74 3.95 1.85
N THR A 150 10.53 4.36 1.48
CA THR A 150 9.31 3.92 2.16
C THR A 150 9.10 2.43 1.96
N ARG A 151 8.81 1.71 3.04
CA ARG A 151 8.58 0.26 3.02
C ARG A 151 7.34 -0.10 2.19
N LEU A 152 7.27 -1.32 1.67
CA LEU A 152 6.01 -1.81 1.09
C LEU A 152 4.93 -1.94 2.17
N SER A 153 3.68 -1.60 1.85
CA SER A 153 2.51 -1.80 2.71
C SER A 153 2.29 -3.29 3.05
N THR A 154 2.81 -4.20 2.23
CA THR A 154 2.78 -5.66 2.46
C THR A 154 3.74 -6.14 3.54
N ASP A 155 4.69 -5.29 3.94
CA ASP A 155 5.78 -5.62 4.86
C ASP A 155 5.59 -4.98 6.24
N LEU A 156 4.51 -4.21 6.43
CA LEU A 156 4.12 -3.66 7.73
C LEU A 156 3.81 -4.81 8.70
N VAL A 157 4.38 -4.73 9.90
CA VAL A 157 4.90 -5.91 10.64
C VAL A 157 3.83 -6.62 11.49
N SER A 158 2.63 -6.07 11.65
CA SER A 158 1.59 -6.62 12.53
C SER A 158 0.51 -7.36 11.74
N PHE A 159 0.76 -8.62 11.40
CA PHE A 159 -0.32 -9.59 11.16
C PHE A 159 -0.84 -10.14 12.50
N GLU A 160 -1.06 -9.26 13.48
CA GLU A 160 -1.78 -9.66 14.69
C GLU A 160 -3.25 -9.88 14.29
N PRO A 161 -3.86 -11.01 14.67
CA PRO A 161 -5.27 -11.25 14.41
C PRO A 161 -6.11 -10.11 15.00
N GLY A 162 -6.64 -9.23 14.14
CA GLY A 162 -7.43 -8.07 14.56
C GLY A 162 -6.91 -6.72 14.07
N ASP A 163 -5.78 -6.65 13.37
CA ASP A 163 -5.34 -5.45 12.64
C ASP A 163 -5.97 -5.43 11.22
N PRO A 164 -7.03 -4.62 10.97
CA PRO A 164 -7.82 -4.73 9.76
C PRO A 164 -7.36 -3.81 8.61
N GLU A 165 -6.38 -2.92 8.85
CA GLU A 165 -6.13 -1.77 7.98
C GLU A 165 -4.64 -1.63 7.62
N TYR A 166 -4.30 -1.95 6.37
CA TYR A 166 -2.94 -1.83 5.83
C TYR A 166 -2.77 -0.53 5.04
N GLY A 167 -1.53 -0.06 4.93
CA GLY A 167 -1.18 1.13 4.16
C GLY A 167 -0.86 2.32 5.06
N TYR A 168 -0.61 3.47 4.46
CA TYR A 168 -0.18 4.69 5.12
C TYR A 168 -1.35 5.66 5.24
N PRO A 169 -1.98 5.79 6.42
CA PRO A 169 -3.13 6.67 6.60
C PRO A 169 -2.70 8.12 6.78
N VAL A 170 -3.36 9.02 6.06
CA VAL A 170 -3.26 10.47 6.26
C VAL A 170 -4.66 11.00 6.62
N PRO A 171 -4.94 11.22 7.91
CA PRO A 171 -6.19 11.84 8.33
C PRO A 171 -6.22 13.32 7.94
N VAL A 172 -7.34 13.74 7.37
CA VAL A 172 -7.60 15.12 6.97
C VAL A 172 -8.86 15.58 7.69
N THR A 173 -8.75 16.68 8.41
CA THR A 173 -9.85 17.26 9.18
C THR A 173 -10.30 18.56 8.57
N ALA A 174 -11.61 18.70 8.42
CA ALA A 174 -12.25 19.93 8.02
C ALA A 174 -13.13 20.46 9.14
N PHE A 175 -13.09 21.77 9.36
CA PHE A 175 -13.81 22.43 10.44
C PHE A 175 -14.26 23.84 10.05
N VAL A 176 -15.32 24.30 10.71
CA VAL A 176 -15.75 25.70 10.61
C VAL A 176 -14.94 26.51 11.61
N ASP A 177 -13.97 27.27 11.09
CA ASP A 177 -13.10 28.15 11.88
C ASP A 177 -13.82 29.48 12.15
N THR A 178 -14.46 29.56 13.31
CA THR A 178 -15.38 30.65 13.68
C THR A 178 -14.66 31.92 14.12
N ASN A 179 -13.44 31.79 14.62
CA ASN A 179 -12.62 32.92 15.08
C ASN A 179 -11.42 33.22 14.17
N SER A 180 -11.25 32.43 13.10
CA SER A 180 -10.17 32.58 12.13
C SER A 180 -8.79 32.49 12.78
N ASN A 181 -8.59 31.51 13.66
CA ASN A 181 -7.28 31.26 14.29
C ASN A 181 -6.53 30.07 13.66
N GLY A 182 -7.16 29.30 12.76
CA GLY A 182 -6.56 28.11 12.15
C GLY A 182 -6.43 26.90 13.08
N VAL A 183 -7.11 26.91 14.22
CA VAL A 183 -7.09 25.84 15.23
C VAL A 183 -8.52 25.37 15.48
N ILE A 184 -8.68 24.06 15.70
CA ILE A 184 -10.00 23.50 16.04
C ILE A 184 -10.31 23.85 17.50
N ASP A 185 -11.35 24.66 17.71
CA ASP A 185 -11.78 25.07 19.04
C ASP A 185 -12.98 24.28 19.59
N THR A 186 -13.14 24.35 20.90
CA THR A 186 -14.31 23.72 21.56
C THR A 186 -15.60 24.36 21.07
N GLY A 187 -16.49 23.53 20.50
CA GLY A 187 -17.78 23.96 19.98
C GLY A 187 -17.81 24.20 18.47
N GLU A 188 -16.67 24.11 17.80
CA GLU A 188 -16.62 24.15 16.34
C GLU A 188 -17.06 22.83 15.73
N ALA A 189 -17.78 22.92 14.60
CA ALA A 189 -18.19 21.74 13.86
C ALA A 189 -17.01 21.25 13.00
N PHE A 190 -16.53 20.05 13.28
CA PHE A 190 -15.47 19.40 12.51
C PHE A 190 -15.87 18.01 12.04
N ASN A 191 -15.12 17.49 11.08
CA ASN A 191 -15.16 16.09 10.66
C ASN A 191 -13.81 15.68 10.09
N THR A 192 -13.45 14.41 10.24
CA THR A 192 -12.18 13.86 9.78
C THR A 192 -12.46 12.71 8.80
N SER A 193 -11.73 12.67 7.70
CA SER A 193 -11.65 11.51 6.79
C SER A 193 -10.21 11.03 6.69
N ILE A 194 -9.98 9.83 6.16
CA ILE A 194 -8.62 9.29 5.99
C ILE A 194 -8.35 9.08 4.50
N ASP A 195 -7.27 9.67 4.00
CA ASP A 195 -6.70 9.32 2.71
C ASP A 195 -5.63 8.25 2.93
N ARG A 196 -5.91 7.00 2.55
CA ARG A 196 -4.98 5.89 2.78
C ARG A 196 -4.20 5.55 1.52
N VAL A 197 -2.87 5.60 1.63
CA VAL A 197 -1.93 5.29 0.55
C VAL A 197 -1.44 3.85 0.68
N TYR A 198 -1.57 3.06 -0.39
CA TYR A 198 -0.97 1.74 -0.49
C TYR A 198 0.27 1.76 -1.36
N VAL A 199 1.39 1.32 -0.79
CA VAL A 199 2.65 1.11 -1.51
C VAL A 199 2.81 -0.40 -1.68
N GLY A 200 2.20 -0.92 -2.73
CA GLY A 200 2.08 -2.37 -2.97
C GLY A 200 0.82 -2.92 -2.30
N VAL A 201 0.09 -3.75 -3.04
CA VAL A 201 -1.22 -4.29 -2.59
C VAL A 201 -1.29 -5.82 -2.62
N LEU A 202 -0.29 -6.47 -3.21
CA LEU A 202 -0.23 -7.92 -3.35
C LEU A 202 0.92 -8.47 -2.51
N ARG A 203 0.60 -9.21 -1.45
CA ARG A 203 1.58 -9.98 -0.70
C ARG A 203 1.71 -11.37 -1.29
N LEU A 204 2.93 -11.85 -1.46
CA LEU A 204 3.23 -13.24 -1.83
C LEU A 204 3.98 -13.91 -0.68
N LEU A 205 3.55 -15.09 -0.26
CA LEU A 205 4.24 -15.94 0.69
C LEU A 205 4.58 -17.25 0.00
N LYS A 206 5.86 -17.50 -0.26
CA LYS A 206 6.31 -18.78 -0.80
C LYS A 206 6.74 -19.72 0.31
N GLU A 207 6.27 -20.95 0.23
CA GLU A 207 6.59 -22.04 1.11
C GLU A 207 7.03 -23.24 0.29
N SER A 208 7.82 -24.12 0.89
CA SER A 208 8.24 -25.38 0.30
C SER A 208 8.00 -26.53 1.27
N ARG A 209 7.84 -27.75 0.77
CA ARG A 209 7.94 -29.01 1.53
C ARG A 209 8.61 -30.09 0.69
N LEU A 210 9.07 -31.14 1.33
CA LEU A 210 9.54 -32.35 0.67
C LEU A 210 8.44 -33.39 0.58
N VAL A 211 8.32 -34.01 -0.59
CA VAL A 211 7.43 -35.14 -0.86
C VAL A 211 8.30 -36.36 -1.18
N PRO A 212 8.08 -37.51 -0.51
CA PRO A 212 8.82 -38.72 -0.79
C PRO A 212 8.65 -39.14 -2.25
N GLY A 213 9.76 -39.49 -2.90
CA GLY A 213 9.73 -40.12 -4.21
C GLY A 213 10.33 -41.53 -4.15
N PHE A 214 11.11 -41.89 -5.16
CA PHE A 214 11.80 -43.18 -5.22
C PHE A 214 13.18 -43.15 -4.54
N GLY A 215 13.52 -42.00 -3.94
CA GLY A 215 14.80 -41.73 -3.30
C GLY A 215 14.92 -42.23 -1.86
N LEU A 216 16.09 -41.98 -1.27
CA LEU A 216 16.30 -42.15 0.18
C LEU A 216 15.39 -41.20 0.97
N ALA A 217 15.03 -41.62 2.19
CA ALA A 217 14.27 -40.79 3.11
C ALA A 217 15.03 -39.49 3.44
N PHE A 218 14.30 -38.38 3.51
CA PHE A 218 14.82 -37.08 3.96
C PHE A 218 14.61 -36.91 5.48
N PRO A 219 15.36 -36.00 6.14
CA PRO A 219 15.19 -35.74 7.57
C PRO A 219 13.74 -35.35 7.91
N GLY A 220 13.21 -35.88 9.01
CA GLY A 220 11.86 -35.56 9.48
C GLY A 220 11.69 -34.06 9.78
N GLY A 221 10.45 -33.56 9.66
CA GLY A 221 10.10 -32.14 9.77
C GLY A 221 10.16 -31.37 8.45
N GLN A 222 10.59 -32.01 7.35
CA GLN A 222 10.63 -31.38 6.03
C GLN A 222 9.38 -31.63 5.18
N GLU A 223 8.49 -32.50 5.64
CA GLU A 223 7.18 -32.81 5.06
C GLU A 223 6.13 -31.69 5.27
N LEU A 224 6.42 -30.73 6.14
CA LEU A 224 5.56 -29.57 6.39
C LEU A 224 5.97 -28.38 5.53
N PHE A 225 4.97 -27.63 5.05
CA PHE A 225 5.22 -26.36 4.38
C PHE A 225 5.91 -25.38 5.35
N SER A 226 6.92 -24.68 4.83
CA SER A 226 7.56 -23.58 5.55
C SER A 226 8.25 -22.65 4.56
N SER A 227 8.27 -21.36 4.88
CA SER A 227 8.94 -20.29 4.13
C SER A 227 10.36 -19.99 4.61
N ILE A 228 10.75 -20.50 5.78
CA ILE A 228 12.01 -20.11 6.44
C ILE A 228 13.03 -21.25 6.56
N THR A 229 12.59 -22.51 6.53
CA THR A 229 13.47 -23.67 6.67
C THR A 229 13.98 -24.12 5.30
N PRO A 230 15.30 -24.07 5.03
CA PRO A 230 15.87 -24.58 3.79
C PRO A 230 15.55 -26.07 3.59
N ARG A 231 15.44 -26.50 2.33
CA ARG A 231 15.12 -27.89 1.97
C ARG A 231 16.35 -28.64 1.50
N THR A 232 16.46 -29.90 1.90
CA THR A 232 17.57 -30.79 1.53
C THR A 232 17.07 -32.12 0.95
N PRO A 233 16.52 -32.11 -0.28
CA PRO A 233 16.03 -33.33 -0.92
C PRO A 233 17.18 -34.30 -1.22
N ALA A 234 17.03 -35.58 -0.84
CA ALA A 234 17.89 -36.62 -1.40
C ALA A 234 17.48 -36.94 -2.86
N PRO A 235 18.40 -37.46 -3.71
CA PRO A 235 18.09 -37.82 -5.09
C PRO A 235 16.84 -38.69 -5.19
N GLY A 236 15.92 -38.33 -6.10
CA GLY A 236 14.66 -39.03 -6.30
C GLY A 236 13.48 -38.52 -5.46
N ASN A 237 13.70 -37.60 -4.52
CA ASN A 237 12.62 -36.88 -3.84
C ASN A 237 12.08 -35.72 -4.68
N ARG A 238 10.91 -35.18 -4.31
CA ARG A 238 10.32 -34.00 -4.95
C ARG A 238 10.25 -32.85 -3.97
N VAL A 239 10.53 -31.64 -4.45
CA VAL A 239 10.23 -30.40 -3.74
C VAL A 239 8.88 -29.89 -4.23
N GLU A 240 7.99 -29.64 -3.29
CA GLU A 240 6.67 -29.09 -3.56
C GLU A 240 6.62 -27.70 -2.96
N TYR A 241 6.47 -26.67 -3.80
CA TYR A 241 6.16 -25.35 -3.30
C TYR A 241 4.65 -25.16 -3.11
N GLN A 242 4.32 -24.20 -2.25
CA GLN A 242 3.02 -23.58 -2.11
C GLN A 242 3.28 -22.08 -2.10
N ILE A 243 2.51 -21.30 -2.83
CA ILE A 243 2.62 -19.84 -2.78
C ILE A 243 1.26 -19.34 -2.34
N THR A 244 1.31 -18.29 -1.53
CA THR A 244 0.21 -17.57 -0.93
C THR A 244 0.14 -16.09 -1.35
N TYR A 245 -0.64 -15.71 -2.38
CA TYR A 245 -1.16 -14.35 -2.60
C TYR A 245 -2.20 -13.92 -1.59
N THR A 246 -2.12 -12.67 -1.16
CA THR A 246 -3.24 -11.98 -0.52
C THR A 246 -3.26 -10.57 -1.06
N ASN A 247 -4.42 -10.11 -1.51
CA ASN A 247 -4.63 -8.68 -1.70
C ASN A 247 -4.83 -8.06 -0.31
N ILE A 248 -3.89 -7.24 0.12
CA ILE A 248 -3.94 -6.61 1.44
C ILE A 248 -4.83 -5.36 1.46
N SER A 249 -5.22 -4.84 0.30
CA SER A 249 -6.20 -3.78 0.26
C SER A 249 -7.58 -4.36 0.60
N SER A 250 -8.15 -3.88 1.70
CA SER A 250 -9.58 -4.08 1.95
C SER A 250 -10.35 -3.06 1.11
N VAL A 251 -11.37 -3.50 0.39
CA VAL A 251 -12.38 -2.58 -0.14
C VAL A 251 -13.08 -1.97 1.08
N PRO A 252 -12.98 -0.66 1.32
CA PRO A 252 -13.72 -0.05 2.41
C PRO A 252 -15.21 -0.25 2.16
N ALA A 253 -15.98 -0.46 3.23
CA ALA A 253 -17.41 -0.71 3.13
C ALA A 253 -18.06 0.39 2.26
N THR A 254 -18.87 -0.04 1.29
CA THR A 254 -19.59 0.77 0.29
C THR A 254 -19.80 2.24 0.68
N GLY A 255 -19.14 3.14 -0.04
CA GLY A 255 -19.17 4.60 0.18
C GLY A 255 -18.37 5.35 -0.88
N SER A 256 -18.96 5.50 -2.06
CA SER A 256 -18.82 6.65 -2.99
C SER A 256 -17.45 7.29 -3.30
N GLY A 257 -16.39 6.51 -3.46
CA GLY A 257 -15.17 6.97 -4.16
C GLY A 257 -13.86 6.30 -3.76
N SER A 258 -13.89 5.44 -2.74
CA SER A 258 -12.81 4.51 -2.45
C SER A 258 -12.61 3.49 -3.57
N LEU A 259 -11.38 3.35 -4.07
CA LEU A 259 -11.06 2.40 -5.14
C LEU A 259 -10.79 1.01 -4.56
N GLY A 260 -11.42 -0.01 -5.14
CA GLY A 260 -10.98 -1.39 -4.95
C GLY A 260 -9.64 -1.61 -5.66
N LEU A 261 -8.56 -1.74 -4.91
CA LEU A 261 -7.22 -1.87 -5.46
C LEU A 261 -6.96 -3.34 -5.82
N ASN A 262 -7.35 -3.74 -7.03
CA ASN A 262 -7.18 -5.12 -7.48
C ASN A 262 -5.78 -5.37 -8.05
N ALA A 263 -5.14 -6.44 -7.61
CA ALA A 263 -3.99 -7.00 -8.31
C ALA A 263 -4.48 -7.80 -9.53
N ASN A 264 -4.08 -7.37 -10.72
CA ASN A 264 -4.50 -7.93 -12.00
C ASN A 264 -3.29 -8.47 -12.77
N ASN A 265 -3.50 -9.46 -13.64
CA ASN A 265 -2.47 -10.00 -14.55
C ASN A 265 -1.16 -10.35 -13.83
N ILE A 266 -1.27 -10.93 -12.64
CA ILE A 266 -0.10 -11.27 -11.85
C ILE A 266 0.80 -12.15 -12.74
N LEU A 267 2.09 -11.91 -12.74
CA LEU A 267 3.07 -12.77 -13.38
C LEU A 267 4.09 -13.08 -12.32
N ILE A 268 4.42 -14.36 -12.15
CA ILE A 268 5.45 -14.71 -11.19
C ILE A 268 6.39 -15.62 -11.93
N THR A 269 7.63 -15.22 -11.90
CA THR A 269 8.72 -15.88 -12.59
C THR A 269 9.64 -16.41 -11.52
N GLU A 270 9.96 -17.69 -11.59
CA GLU A 270 10.95 -18.27 -10.69
C GLU A 270 12.22 -18.59 -11.46
N ASN A 271 13.35 -18.14 -10.93
CA ASN A 271 14.66 -18.46 -11.47
C ASN A 271 15.46 -19.28 -10.44
N GLY A 272 15.57 -20.59 -10.68
CA GLY A 272 16.34 -21.52 -9.83
C GLY A 272 17.86 -21.42 -9.98
N THR A 273 18.36 -20.59 -10.90
CA THR A 273 19.81 -20.48 -11.21
C THR A 273 20.48 -19.27 -10.53
N VAL A 274 19.70 -18.36 -9.95
CA VAL A 274 20.18 -17.11 -9.34
C VAL A 274 20.02 -17.18 -7.82
N LEU A 275 21.10 -16.88 -7.10
CA LEU A 275 21.10 -16.85 -5.63
C LEU A 275 20.05 -15.86 -5.08
N PRO A 276 19.45 -16.12 -3.90
CA PRO A 276 19.75 -17.24 -2.99
C PRO A 276 19.18 -18.58 -3.47
N ASN A 277 18.38 -18.58 -4.52
CA ASN A 277 17.82 -19.79 -5.08
C ASN A 277 18.89 -20.63 -5.79
N ASN A 278 18.86 -21.94 -5.60
CA ASN A 278 19.87 -22.83 -6.18
C ASN A 278 19.31 -24.18 -6.66
N TRP A 279 17.98 -24.35 -6.71
CA TRP A 279 17.40 -25.63 -7.15
C TRP A 279 17.69 -25.92 -8.62
N GLY A 280 17.73 -24.89 -9.47
CA GLY A 280 17.96 -25.02 -10.91
C GLY A 280 19.43 -24.94 -11.30
N ARG A 281 20.33 -24.79 -10.31
CA ARG A 281 21.77 -24.74 -10.53
C ARG A 281 22.36 -26.14 -10.39
N ASP A 282 23.11 -26.54 -11.40
CA ASP A 282 24.06 -27.64 -11.31
C ASP A 282 25.18 -27.21 -10.35
N ASN A 283 25.10 -27.68 -9.10
CA ASN A 283 26.01 -27.29 -8.03
C ASN A 283 27.20 -28.24 -7.91
N ASP A 284 27.19 -29.36 -8.63
CA ASP A 284 28.37 -30.17 -8.79
C ASP A 284 29.15 -29.68 -10.01
N ALA A 285 30.36 -29.16 -9.78
CA ALA A 285 31.30 -29.00 -10.87
C ALA A 285 31.83 -30.38 -11.24
N SER A 286 30.97 -31.36 -11.56
CA SER A 286 31.41 -32.66 -12.03
C SER A 286 32.18 -32.39 -13.33
N GLY A 287 33.51 -32.41 -13.24
CA GLY A 287 34.44 -32.07 -14.32
C GLY A 287 34.42 -33.02 -15.51
N THR A 288 33.26 -33.57 -15.84
CA THR A 288 32.98 -34.39 -17.02
C THR A 288 32.43 -33.46 -18.11
N PRO A 289 33.21 -33.13 -19.14
CA PRO A 289 32.72 -32.35 -20.27
C PRO A 289 31.55 -33.09 -20.93
N GLY A 290 30.35 -32.51 -20.91
CA GLY A 290 29.19 -33.06 -21.63
C GLY A 290 27.99 -33.44 -20.77
N PHE A 291 28.05 -33.28 -19.45
CA PHE A 291 26.90 -33.51 -18.57
C PHE A 291 26.66 -32.30 -17.67
N GLY A 292 26.20 -31.19 -18.25
CA GLY A 292 25.53 -30.12 -17.48
C GLY A 292 24.16 -30.60 -17.03
N GLN A 293 24.15 -31.58 -16.12
CA GLN A 293 22.93 -32.21 -15.62
C GLN A 293 22.30 -31.26 -14.60
N ILE A 294 21.09 -30.83 -14.88
CA ILE A 294 20.33 -30.04 -13.90
C ILE A 294 20.04 -30.95 -12.70
N ASP A 295 20.52 -30.56 -11.52
CA ASP A 295 20.33 -31.31 -10.26
C ASP A 295 18.86 -31.57 -9.92
N THR A 296 17.96 -30.69 -10.38
CA THR A 296 16.51 -30.86 -10.26
C THR A 296 15.80 -30.54 -11.57
N LEU A 297 14.82 -31.38 -11.94
CA LEU A 297 14.00 -31.18 -13.13
C LEU A 297 12.61 -30.68 -12.73
N ASN A 298 12.08 -29.69 -13.46
CA ASN A 298 10.71 -29.25 -13.27
C ASN A 298 9.71 -30.30 -13.81
N VAL A 299 8.59 -30.50 -13.12
CA VAL A 299 7.49 -31.34 -13.62
C VAL A 299 6.45 -30.46 -14.28
N ALA A 300 6.56 -30.30 -15.60
CA ALA A 300 5.68 -29.43 -16.37
C ALA A 300 4.19 -29.80 -16.25
N ALA A 301 3.32 -28.80 -16.37
CA ALA A 301 1.86 -28.96 -16.45
C ALA A 301 1.17 -29.58 -15.21
N THR A 302 1.74 -29.44 -14.01
CA THR A 302 1.20 -30.05 -12.77
C THR A 302 0.62 -29.06 -11.76
N ALA A 303 0.60 -27.75 -12.06
CA ALA A 303 0.06 -26.76 -11.13
C ALA A 303 -1.48 -26.85 -11.05
N ILE A 304 -2.01 -26.75 -9.83
CA ILE A 304 -3.44 -26.81 -9.52
C ILE A 304 -3.80 -25.59 -8.68
N GLU A 305 -4.86 -24.89 -9.05
CA GLU A 305 -5.41 -23.78 -8.26
C GLU A 305 -6.52 -24.27 -7.32
N SER A 306 -6.55 -23.75 -6.09
CA SER A 306 -7.61 -24.06 -5.11
C SER A 306 -9.03 -23.70 -5.57
N GLY A 307 -9.17 -22.81 -6.56
CA GLY A 307 -10.43 -22.45 -7.22
C GLY A 307 -10.81 -23.30 -8.44
N GLY A 308 -10.00 -24.29 -8.83
CA GLY A 308 -10.31 -25.23 -9.92
C GLY A 308 -10.01 -24.74 -11.34
N ALA A 309 -9.40 -23.57 -11.52
CA ALA A 309 -8.91 -23.13 -12.83
C ALA A 309 -7.56 -23.77 -13.20
N ILE A 310 -7.29 -23.89 -14.51
CA ILE A 310 -6.03 -24.44 -15.04
C ILE A 310 -5.10 -23.25 -15.36
N PRO A 311 -3.90 -23.16 -14.74
CA PRO A 311 -2.97 -22.06 -15.00
C PRO A 311 -2.40 -22.11 -16.42
N SER A 312 -2.07 -20.94 -16.96
CA SER A 312 -1.40 -20.79 -18.25
C SER A 312 0.11 -20.89 -18.08
N TYR A 313 0.77 -21.76 -18.84
CA TYR A 313 2.21 -21.96 -18.78
C TYR A 313 2.92 -21.10 -19.82
N PHE A 314 3.87 -20.27 -19.38
CA PHE A 314 4.78 -19.56 -20.29
C PHE A 314 6.10 -20.33 -20.43
N ASN A 315 6.60 -20.43 -21.65
CA ASN A 315 7.88 -21.07 -21.95
C ASN A 315 8.65 -20.15 -22.91
N GLY A 316 9.62 -19.38 -22.39
CA GLY A 316 10.39 -18.41 -23.15
C GLY A 316 11.51 -17.75 -22.32
N THR A 317 12.58 -17.30 -22.97
CA THR A 317 13.83 -16.88 -22.30
C THR A 317 13.80 -15.45 -21.72
N VAL A 318 12.91 -14.57 -22.18
CA VAL A 318 12.69 -13.23 -21.60
C VAL A 318 11.27 -12.78 -21.98
N GLY A 319 10.48 -12.33 -21.01
CA GLY A 319 9.14 -11.80 -21.27
C GLY A 319 9.22 -10.37 -21.81
N THR A 320 9.03 -10.17 -23.11
CA THR A 320 8.44 -8.90 -23.58
C THR A 320 6.98 -8.92 -23.16
N ALA A 321 6.58 -7.94 -22.35
CA ALA A 321 5.23 -7.80 -21.80
C ALA A 321 4.17 -7.91 -22.91
N ARG A 322 3.35 -8.96 -22.87
CA ARG A 322 2.13 -9.06 -23.66
C ARG A 322 0.94 -8.95 -22.71
N VAL A 323 0.21 -7.84 -22.83
CA VAL A 323 -1.02 -7.54 -22.10
C VAL A 323 -2.09 -8.61 -22.39
N ILE A 324 -2.51 -9.36 -21.38
CA ILE A 324 -3.65 -10.30 -21.40
C ILE A 324 -4.33 -10.24 -20.00
N PRO A 325 -5.67 -10.19 -19.90
CA PRO A 325 -6.46 -9.82 -18.69
C PRO A 325 -6.43 -10.88 -17.55
N PRO A 326 -6.99 -10.59 -16.35
CA PRO A 326 -6.35 -10.86 -15.06
C PRO A 326 -6.63 -12.23 -14.51
N MET A 327 -5.60 -13.02 -14.22
CA MET A 327 -5.49 -13.95 -13.09
C MET A 327 -4.03 -14.44 -13.03
N LEU A 328 -3.38 -14.39 -11.87
CA LEU A 328 -2.33 -15.37 -11.57
C LEU A 328 -2.02 -15.44 -10.08
N ARG A 329 -1.78 -16.66 -9.62
CA ARG A 329 -0.83 -16.94 -8.57
C ARG A 329 -0.08 -18.19 -8.94
N LEU A 330 1.21 -18.12 -8.71
CA LEU A 330 2.24 -19.07 -9.04
C LEU A 330 2.29 -20.14 -7.99
N ILE A 331 2.78 -21.32 -8.36
CA ILE A 331 3.56 -22.22 -7.53
C ILE A 331 4.47 -22.97 -8.54
N ARG A 332 5.81 -22.83 -8.58
CA ARG A 332 6.87 -23.73 -8.04
C ARG A 332 8.18 -23.47 -8.76
#